data_AF-A0A0G0MKH3-F1
#
_entry.id   AF-A0A0G0MKH3-F1
#
_cell.length_a   1.000
_cell.length_b   1.000
_cell.length_c   1.000
_cell.angle_alpha   90.00
_cell.angle_beta   90.00
_cell.angle_gamma   90.00
#
_symmetry.space_group_name_H-M   'P 1'
#
loop_
_entity.id
_entity.type
_entity.pdbx_description
1 polymer ?
#
loop_
_entity_poly.entity_id
_entity_poly.type
_entity_poly.pdbx_seq_one_letter_code
_entity_poly.pdbx_strand_id
1 'polypeptide(L)'
;MKFDRTLLIARLKQIPLTRLFFLSLGLIVILSLFFLFRDKSADSTEGLPSLNKVMESYNGEPNLSMQHLDEYVMQGSEVINEVVPFIDDKDPKNRWLAVYVIGRVSDRETVQVLEPLLEDDVEAVRVCAAGTMANKGVVKTIPVLIESLDSTSTIEWLHPEREIADFALEVLTFYTKQMFQTKQEWQQWWQQEGANLTWNSDEQVYQ
;
A
#
# COMPACT_ATOMS: atom_id res chain seq x y z
N MET A 1 -48.91 -14.60 11.77
CA MET A 1 -49.86 -13.91 10.86
C MET A 1 -49.50 -14.31 9.43
N LYS A 2 -50.27 -15.20 8.78
CA LYS A 2 -49.95 -15.71 7.43
C LYS A 2 -50.33 -14.67 6.38
N PHE A 3 -49.40 -14.34 5.50
CA PHE A 3 -49.60 -13.37 4.42
C PHE A 3 -50.38 -14.02 3.28
N ASP A 4 -51.64 -13.62 3.07
CA ASP A 4 -52.48 -14.17 2.00
C ASP A 4 -52.18 -13.49 0.66
N ARG A 5 -51.40 -14.19 -0.17
CA ARG A 5 -50.96 -13.72 -1.49
C ARG A 5 -52.12 -13.51 -2.46
N THR A 6 -53.23 -14.22 -2.27
CA THR A 6 -54.40 -14.19 -3.16
C THR A 6 -55.14 -12.86 -3.04
N LEU A 7 -55.26 -12.35 -1.82
CA LEU A 7 -55.91 -11.08 -1.49
C LEU A 7 -55.10 -9.87 -1.99
N LEU A 8 -53.78 -9.98 -2.01
CA LEU A 8 -52.87 -8.94 -2.51
C LEU A 8 -52.99 -8.77 -4.03
N ILE A 9 -53.02 -9.88 -4.77
CA ILE A 9 -53.13 -9.87 -6.25
C ILE A 9 -54.48 -9.33 -6.71
N ALA A 10 -55.57 -9.66 -5.98
CA ALA A 10 -56.90 -9.12 -6.26
C ALA A 10 -56.96 -7.59 -6.09
N ARG A 11 -56.31 -7.04 -5.06
CA ARG A 11 -56.23 -5.58 -4.85
C ARG A 11 -55.36 -4.87 -5.88
N LEU A 12 -54.26 -5.49 -6.32
CA LEU A 12 -53.37 -4.90 -7.34
C LEU A 12 -54.05 -4.76 -8.72
N LYS A 13 -54.95 -5.66 -9.09
CA LYS A 13 -55.72 -5.59 -10.34
C LYS A 13 -56.79 -4.48 -10.38
N GLN A 14 -57.19 -3.95 -9.22
CA GLN A 14 -58.18 -2.86 -9.11
C GLN A 14 -57.56 -1.46 -9.17
N ILE A 15 -56.23 -1.37 -9.17
CA ILE A 15 -55.53 -0.09 -9.30
C ILE A 15 -55.49 0.27 -10.79
N PRO A 16 -56.03 1.43 -11.22
CA PRO A 16 -56.00 1.81 -12.62
C PRO A 16 -54.55 1.92 -13.11
N LEU A 17 -54.29 1.45 -14.34
CA LEU A 17 -52.93 1.34 -14.91
C LEU A 17 -52.15 2.67 -14.87
N THR A 18 -52.86 3.79 -14.95
CA THR A 18 -52.31 5.15 -14.80
C THR A 18 -51.73 5.40 -13.40
N ARG A 19 -52.37 4.91 -12.33
CA ARG A 19 -51.85 5.03 -10.95
C ARG A 19 -50.61 4.16 -10.72
N LEU A 20 -50.52 2.99 -11.33
CA LEU A 20 -49.31 2.15 -11.29
C LEU A 20 -48.13 2.84 -11.99
N PHE A 21 -48.39 3.54 -13.10
CA PHE A 21 -47.39 4.34 -13.81
C PHE A 21 -46.90 5.55 -13.00
N PHE A 22 -47.79 6.25 -12.28
CA PHE A 22 -47.38 7.35 -11.40
C PHE A 22 -46.63 6.87 -10.15
N LEU A 23 -46.94 5.67 -9.64
CA LEU A 23 -46.21 5.06 -8.52
C LEU A 23 -44.79 4.62 -8.92
N SER A 24 -44.61 4.06 -10.12
CA SER A 24 -43.27 3.70 -10.62
C SER A 24 -42.45 4.91 -11.04
N LEU A 25 -43.07 5.91 -11.69
CA LEU A 25 -42.40 7.16 -12.04
C LEU A 25 -41.98 7.95 -10.79
N GLY A 26 -42.83 7.99 -9.75
CA GLY A 26 -42.50 8.59 -8.46
C GLY A 26 -41.33 7.90 -7.76
N LEU A 27 -41.26 6.57 -7.79
CA LEU A 27 -40.14 5.81 -7.25
C LEU A 27 -38.85 6.02 -8.04
N ILE A 28 -38.93 6.07 -9.38
CA ILE A 28 -37.78 6.37 -10.25
C ILE A 28 -37.30 7.80 -10.00
N VAL A 29 -38.20 8.78 -9.87
CA VAL A 29 -37.83 10.17 -9.54
C VAL A 29 -37.24 10.25 -8.14
N ILE A 30 -37.77 9.55 -7.13
CA ILE A 30 -37.19 9.51 -5.78
C ILE A 30 -35.82 8.83 -5.78
N LEU A 31 -35.61 7.75 -6.54
CA LEU A 31 -34.30 7.11 -6.70
C LEU A 31 -33.33 7.99 -7.50
N SER A 32 -33.81 8.67 -8.55
CA SER A 32 -33.01 9.58 -9.37
C SER A 32 -32.63 10.83 -8.59
N LEU A 33 -33.54 11.36 -7.76
CA LEU A 33 -33.29 12.40 -6.79
C LEU A 33 -32.40 11.89 -5.66
N PHE A 34 -32.52 10.64 -5.22
CA PHE A 34 -31.58 10.04 -4.26
C PHE A 34 -30.18 9.88 -4.84
N PHE A 35 -30.02 9.70 -6.16
CA PHE A 35 -28.71 9.70 -6.84
C PHE A 35 -28.21 11.11 -7.18
N LEU A 36 -29.10 12.08 -7.43
CA LEU A 36 -28.77 13.50 -7.68
C LEU A 36 -28.51 14.29 -6.38
N PHE A 37 -29.17 13.91 -5.28
CA PHE A 37 -28.95 14.36 -3.91
C PHE A 37 -28.15 13.34 -3.08
N ARG A 38 -27.66 12.25 -3.69
CA ARG A 38 -26.57 11.49 -3.09
C ARG A 38 -25.43 12.47 -3.05
N ASP A 39 -25.18 12.91 -1.84
CA ASP A 39 -24.35 14.05 -1.58
C ASP A 39 -23.00 13.87 -2.27
N LYS A 40 -22.84 14.57 -3.39
CA LYS A 40 -21.55 14.70 -4.08
C LYS A 40 -20.66 15.70 -3.33
N SER A 41 -21.00 16.01 -2.07
CA SER A 41 -20.24 16.84 -1.13
C SER A 41 -19.72 16.07 0.10
N ALA A 42 -19.81 14.74 0.14
CA ALA A 42 -18.92 13.94 0.99
C ALA A 42 -17.51 13.77 0.37
N ASP A 43 -17.14 14.65 -0.55
CA ASP A 43 -15.85 14.70 -1.23
C ASP A 43 -15.12 15.97 -0.73
N SER A 44 -14.15 15.75 0.17
CA SER A 44 -12.93 16.53 0.37
C SER A 44 -13.00 18.07 0.54
N THR A 45 -13.80 18.58 1.48
CA THR A 45 -13.72 20.01 1.90
C THR A 45 -12.85 20.28 3.14
N GLU A 46 -12.37 19.25 3.84
CA GLU A 46 -11.24 19.39 4.75
C GLU A 46 -9.97 19.05 3.96
N GLY A 47 -9.00 19.98 3.94
CA GLY A 47 -7.68 19.68 3.37
C GLY A 47 -7.07 18.44 4.05
N LEU A 48 -6.11 17.81 3.36
CA LEU A 48 -5.43 16.61 3.84
C LEU A 48 -5.02 16.78 5.32
N PRO A 49 -5.40 15.83 6.22
CA PRO A 49 -4.95 15.90 7.60
C PRO A 49 -3.42 15.94 7.65
N SER A 50 -2.85 16.61 8.66
CA SER A 50 -1.39 16.67 8.78
C SER A 50 -0.76 15.26 8.81
N LEU A 51 0.44 15.14 8.24
CA LEU A 51 1.15 13.87 8.11
C LEU A 51 1.27 13.16 9.46
N ASN A 52 1.59 13.88 10.54
CA ASN A 52 1.60 13.35 11.90
C ASN A 52 0.28 12.68 12.28
N LYS A 53 -0.86 13.33 12.02
CA LYS A 53 -2.19 12.80 12.35
C LYS A 53 -2.51 11.57 11.52
N VAL A 54 -2.12 11.58 10.24
CA VAL A 54 -2.27 10.42 9.35
C VAL A 54 -1.47 9.23 9.89
N MET A 55 -0.18 9.43 10.19
CA MET A 55 0.70 8.39 10.74
C MET A 55 0.23 7.87 12.10
N GLU A 56 -0.19 8.75 13.01
CA GLU A 56 -0.77 8.37 14.31
C GLU A 56 -1.99 7.47 14.14
N SER A 57 -2.87 7.81 13.19
CA SER A 57 -4.11 7.04 12.93
C SER A 57 -3.90 5.73 12.17
N TYR A 58 -2.70 5.50 11.62
CA TYR A 58 -2.39 4.30 10.86
C TYR A 58 -2.39 3.05 11.73
N ASN A 59 -3.07 2.01 11.26
CA ASN A 59 -3.20 0.72 11.93
C ASN A 59 -3.10 -0.48 10.97
N GLY A 60 -2.55 -0.28 9.77
CA GLY A 60 -2.41 -1.29 8.73
C GLY A 60 -3.69 -1.55 7.92
N GLU A 61 -4.87 -1.54 8.55
CA GLU A 61 -6.11 -1.90 7.90
C GLU A 61 -6.50 -0.94 6.75
N PRO A 62 -7.20 -1.43 5.70
CA PRO A 62 -7.72 -0.58 4.63
C PRO A 62 -8.68 0.49 5.17
N ASN A 63 -8.14 1.69 5.41
CA ASN A 63 -8.87 2.80 5.96
C ASN A 63 -8.37 4.14 5.37
N LEU A 64 -8.93 5.25 5.85
CA LEU A 64 -8.61 6.59 5.36
C LEU A 64 -7.13 6.97 5.55
N SER A 65 -6.42 6.43 6.53
CA SER A 65 -5.00 6.74 6.75
C SER A 65 -4.12 6.25 5.59
N MET A 66 -4.39 5.06 5.03
CA MET A 66 -3.68 4.57 3.85
C MET A 66 -3.98 5.44 2.62
N GLN A 67 -5.25 5.82 2.45
CA GLN A 67 -5.65 6.71 1.36
C GLN A 67 -4.95 8.07 1.46
N HIS A 68 -4.88 8.65 2.66
CA HIS A 68 -4.15 9.91 2.89
C HIS A 68 -2.64 9.76 2.65
N LEU A 69 -2.04 8.63 3.01
CA LEU A 69 -0.62 8.35 2.69
C LEU A 69 -0.41 8.28 1.18
N ASP A 70 -1.31 7.65 0.43
CA ASP A 70 -1.25 7.65 -1.04
C ASP A 70 -1.44 9.07 -1.62
N GLU A 71 -2.32 9.90 -1.05
CA GLU A 71 -2.45 11.31 -1.43
C GLU A 71 -1.17 12.11 -1.15
N TYR A 72 -0.47 11.83 -0.05
CA TYR A 72 0.86 12.36 0.23
C TYR A 72 1.91 11.89 -0.77
N VAL A 73 1.89 10.61 -1.14
CA VAL A 73 2.77 10.06 -2.20
C VAL A 73 2.53 10.76 -3.54
N MET A 74 1.27 11.09 -3.85
CA MET A 74 0.91 11.79 -5.09
C MET A 74 1.45 13.22 -5.18
N GLN A 75 1.84 13.83 -4.07
CA GLN A 75 2.49 15.15 -4.05
C GLN A 75 3.95 15.09 -4.56
N GLY A 76 4.50 13.88 -4.75
CA GLY A 76 5.85 13.71 -5.27
C GLY A 76 6.92 14.08 -4.23
N SER A 77 8.13 14.41 -4.71
CA SER A 77 9.32 14.54 -3.86
C SER A 77 9.24 15.65 -2.79
N GLU A 78 8.27 16.56 -2.88
CA GLU A 78 8.02 17.60 -1.88
C GLU A 78 7.74 17.00 -0.49
N VAL A 79 7.05 15.86 -0.42
CA VAL A 79 6.69 15.22 0.85
C VAL A 79 7.90 14.62 1.59
N ILE A 80 9.03 14.40 0.91
CA ILE A 80 10.19 13.73 1.50
C ILE A 80 10.69 14.49 2.73
N ASN A 81 10.78 15.82 2.64
CA ASN A 81 11.25 16.66 3.74
C ASN A 81 10.33 16.58 4.98
N GLU A 82 9.03 16.33 4.78
CA GLU A 82 8.07 16.13 5.87
C GLU A 82 8.17 14.73 6.49
N VAL A 83 8.61 13.75 5.71
CA VAL A 83 8.70 12.34 6.11
C VAL A 83 10.04 11.98 6.77
N VAL A 84 11.14 12.62 6.38
CA VAL A 84 12.49 12.35 6.93
C VAL A 84 12.52 12.30 8.48
N PRO A 85 11.84 13.21 9.22
CA PRO A 85 11.85 13.15 10.68
C PRO A 85 11.35 11.83 11.29
N PHE A 86 10.50 11.09 10.57
CA PHE A 86 9.95 9.81 11.04
C PHE A 86 10.90 8.63 10.88
N ILE A 87 12.03 8.79 10.19
CA ILE A 87 13.06 7.76 10.05
C ILE A 87 13.68 7.41 11.41
N ASP A 88 13.74 8.35 12.34
CA ASP A 88 14.27 8.16 13.71
C ASP A 88 13.15 8.16 14.77
N ASP A 89 11.92 7.83 14.37
CA ASP A 89 10.80 7.77 15.30
C ASP A 89 10.95 6.59 16.28
N LYS A 90 10.49 6.79 17.51
CA LYS A 90 10.48 5.77 18.56
C LYS A 90 9.50 4.64 18.24
N ASP A 91 8.40 4.95 17.56
CA ASP A 91 7.45 3.95 17.09
C ASP A 91 7.95 3.36 15.76
N PRO A 92 8.28 2.06 15.71
CA PRO A 92 8.76 1.44 14.48
C PRO A 92 7.72 1.46 13.34
N LYS A 93 6.43 1.58 13.66
CA LYS A 93 5.38 1.82 12.66
C LYS A 93 5.65 3.10 11.87
N ASN A 94 6.01 4.19 12.56
CA ASN A 94 6.26 5.47 11.90
C ASN A 94 7.53 5.41 11.03
N ARG A 95 8.57 4.69 11.49
CA ARG A 95 9.76 4.43 10.67
C ARG A 95 9.44 3.64 9.42
N TRP A 96 8.60 2.60 9.55
CA TRP A 96 8.12 1.82 8.40
C TRP A 96 7.28 2.68 7.43
N LEU A 97 6.39 3.53 7.95
CA LEU A 97 5.60 4.45 7.12
C LEU A 97 6.49 5.45 6.37
N ALA A 98 7.60 5.88 6.99
CA ALA A 98 8.59 6.70 6.31
C ALA A 98 9.21 5.96 5.12
N VAL A 99 9.61 4.69 5.31
CA VAL A 99 10.09 3.81 4.23
C VAL A 99 9.05 3.67 3.13
N TYR A 100 7.79 3.42 3.48
CA TYR A 100 6.68 3.27 2.51
C TYR A 100 6.53 4.52 1.64
N VAL A 101 6.40 5.70 2.24
CA VAL A 101 6.20 6.95 1.50
C VAL A 101 7.43 7.28 0.66
N ILE A 102 8.63 7.21 1.24
CA ILE A 102 9.88 7.52 0.53
C ILE A 102 10.09 6.58 -0.65
N GLY A 103 9.84 5.27 -0.48
CA GLY A 103 10.02 4.29 -1.55
C GLY A 103 9.06 4.45 -2.72
N ARG A 104 7.85 4.94 -2.45
CA ARG A 104 6.82 5.21 -3.46
C ARG A 104 7.06 6.53 -4.21
N VAL A 105 7.73 7.49 -3.58
CA VAL A 105 7.93 8.86 -4.10
C VAL A 105 9.29 9.05 -4.78
N SER A 106 10.35 8.48 -4.23
CA SER A 106 11.71 8.98 -4.43
C SER A 106 12.46 8.30 -5.58
N ASP A 107 13.50 8.99 -6.07
CA ASP A 107 14.48 8.47 -7.00
C ASP A 107 15.67 7.80 -6.28
N ARG A 108 16.65 7.36 -7.08
CA ARG A 108 17.86 6.68 -6.60
C ARG A 108 18.75 7.54 -5.70
N GLU A 109 18.79 8.84 -5.91
CA GLU A 109 19.66 9.71 -5.12
C GLU A 109 19.07 9.95 -3.73
N THR A 110 17.75 10.14 -3.68
CA THR A 110 17.07 10.52 -2.44
C THR A 110 16.84 9.33 -1.51
N VAL A 111 16.79 8.10 -2.04
CA VAL A 111 16.58 6.88 -1.23
C VAL A 111 17.69 6.63 -0.19
N GLN A 112 18.86 7.26 -0.32
CA GLN A 112 19.98 7.11 0.61
C GLN A 112 19.65 7.61 2.03
N VAL A 113 18.63 8.46 2.16
CA VAL A 113 18.12 8.88 3.47
C VAL A 113 17.67 7.69 4.35
N LEU A 114 17.32 6.56 3.74
CA LEU A 114 16.92 5.33 4.43
C LEU A 114 18.09 4.50 4.95
N GLU A 115 19.35 4.88 4.68
CA GLU A 115 20.53 4.11 5.07
C GLU A 115 20.60 3.74 6.57
N PRO A 116 20.26 4.63 7.53
CA PRO A 116 20.25 4.27 8.94
C PRO A 116 19.31 3.10 9.28
N LEU A 117 18.23 2.94 8.49
CA LEU A 117 17.25 1.88 8.71
C LEU A 117 17.75 0.50 8.25
N LEU A 118 18.89 0.39 7.58
CA LEU A 118 19.50 -0.91 7.28
C LEU A 118 20.00 -1.65 8.52
N GLU A 119 20.11 -0.95 9.66
CA GLU A 119 20.52 -1.48 10.96
C GLU A 119 19.41 -1.38 12.02
N ASP A 120 18.17 -1.09 11.60
CA ASP A 120 16.99 -0.97 12.46
C ASP A 120 16.75 -2.20 13.36
N ASP A 121 16.33 -1.98 14.61
CA ASP A 121 16.06 -3.05 15.57
C ASP A 121 14.86 -3.92 15.18
N VAL A 122 13.91 -3.37 14.41
CA VAL A 122 12.75 -4.09 13.90
C VAL A 122 13.03 -4.62 12.50
N GLU A 123 12.97 -5.95 12.37
CA GLU A 123 13.27 -6.67 11.12
C GLU A 123 12.44 -6.18 9.93
N ALA A 124 11.14 -5.93 10.12
CA ALA A 124 10.26 -5.45 9.06
C ALA A 124 10.70 -4.08 8.52
N VAL A 125 11.09 -3.13 9.39
CA VAL A 125 11.62 -1.82 8.98
C VAL A 125 12.91 -2.01 8.18
N ARG A 126 13.81 -2.84 8.72
CA ARG A 126 15.12 -3.10 8.16
C ARG A 126 15.07 -3.70 6.74
N VAL A 127 14.22 -4.70 6.55
CA VAL A 127 14.06 -5.39 5.27
C VAL A 127 13.30 -4.55 4.26
N CYS A 128 12.26 -3.83 4.67
CA CYS A 128 11.54 -2.91 3.78
C CYS A 128 12.41 -1.75 3.31
N ALA A 129 13.28 -1.21 4.18
CA ALA A 129 14.28 -0.20 3.80
C ALA A 129 15.25 -0.78 2.76
N ALA A 130 15.81 -1.97 3.03
CA ALA A 130 16.70 -2.66 2.11
C ALA A 130 16.05 -2.93 0.75
N GLY A 131 14.79 -3.37 0.72
CA GLY A 131 14.04 -3.65 -0.50
C GLY A 131 13.73 -2.39 -1.31
N THR A 132 13.30 -1.33 -0.62
CA THR A 132 13.09 -0.01 -1.22
C THR A 132 14.38 0.52 -1.86
N MET A 133 15.49 0.46 -1.15
CA MET A 133 16.80 0.88 -1.66
C MET A 133 17.29 -0.04 -2.80
N ALA A 134 16.98 -1.35 -2.75
CA ALA A 134 17.32 -2.29 -3.82
C ALA A 134 16.57 -1.98 -5.12
N ASN A 135 15.28 -1.63 -5.06
CA ASN A 135 14.48 -1.14 -6.21
C ASN A 135 15.10 0.11 -6.86
N LYS A 136 15.93 0.85 -6.13
CA LYS A 136 16.62 2.04 -6.59
C LYS A 136 18.09 1.79 -6.93
N GLY A 137 18.54 0.53 -7.00
CA GLY A 137 19.91 0.21 -7.42
C GLY A 137 20.98 0.44 -6.35
N VAL A 138 20.61 0.43 -5.07
CA VAL A 138 21.58 0.47 -3.97
C VAL A 138 22.04 -0.97 -3.67
N VAL A 139 23.05 -1.42 -4.40
CA VAL A 139 23.52 -2.81 -4.40
C VAL A 139 23.93 -3.34 -3.01
N LYS A 140 24.40 -2.47 -2.10
CA LYS A 140 24.83 -2.84 -0.75
C LYS A 140 23.70 -3.39 0.14
N THR A 141 22.43 -3.27 -0.28
CA THR A 141 21.29 -3.79 0.49
C THR A 141 20.94 -5.23 0.15
N ILE A 142 21.48 -5.79 -0.94
CA ILE A 142 21.26 -7.18 -1.36
C ILE A 142 21.59 -8.19 -0.24
N PRO A 143 22.71 -8.07 0.51
CA PRO A 143 22.98 -8.95 1.64
C PRO A 143 21.90 -8.92 2.73
N VAL A 144 21.30 -7.77 3.02
CA VAL A 144 20.23 -7.65 4.03
C VAL A 144 19.02 -8.48 3.62
N LEU A 145 18.65 -8.42 2.33
CA LEU A 145 17.55 -9.21 1.78
C LEU A 145 17.87 -10.72 1.80
N ILE A 146 19.09 -11.10 1.40
CA ILE A 146 19.53 -12.51 1.42
C ILE A 146 19.48 -13.07 2.85
N GLU A 147 19.90 -12.29 3.84
CA GLU A 147 19.88 -12.75 5.22
C GLU A 147 18.47 -13.00 5.77
N SER A 148 17.46 -12.32 5.21
CA SER A 148 16.05 -12.41 5.61
C SER A 148 15.24 -13.49 4.90
N LEU A 149 15.86 -14.28 4.00
CA LEU A 149 15.18 -15.36 3.26
C LEU A 149 14.68 -16.52 4.14
N ASP A 150 15.22 -16.69 5.35
CA ASP A 150 14.76 -17.70 6.31
C ASP A 150 13.89 -17.09 7.43
N SER A 151 13.50 -15.81 7.30
CA SER A 151 12.68 -15.13 8.30
C SER A 151 11.28 -15.74 8.37
N THR A 152 10.81 -16.02 9.59
CA THR A 152 9.44 -16.46 9.85
C THR A 152 8.53 -15.32 10.31
N SER A 153 9.04 -14.08 10.31
CA SER A 153 8.34 -12.87 10.72
C SER A 153 7.48 -12.33 9.58
N THR A 154 6.49 -11.50 9.91
CA THR A 154 5.65 -10.79 8.93
C THR A 154 5.90 -9.29 8.95
N ILE A 155 5.51 -8.62 7.86
CA ILE A 155 5.47 -7.16 7.78
C ILE A 155 4.13 -6.71 8.37
N GLU A 156 4.11 -6.46 9.69
CA GLU A 156 2.89 -6.20 10.48
C GLU A 156 2.04 -5.03 9.99
N TRP A 157 2.66 -4.03 9.37
CA TRP A 157 1.98 -2.80 8.93
C TRP A 157 1.55 -2.85 7.47
N LEU A 158 1.75 -3.95 6.76
CA LEU A 158 1.35 -4.09 5.36
C LEU A 158 0.08 -4.93 5.26
N HIS A 159 -0.90 -4.49 4.47
CA HIS A 159 -2.14 -5.26 4.23
C HIS A 159 -2.32 -5.62 2.75
N PRO A 160 -2.60 -6.91 2.41
CA PRO A 160 -2.56 -8.04 3.33
C PRO A 160 -1.16 -8.24 3.92
N GLU A 161 -1.10 -8.80 5.13
CA GLU A 161 0.18 -9.14 5.78
C GLU A 161 1.01 -10.04 4.87
N ARG A 162 2.31 -9.80 4.85
CA ARG A 162 3.28 -10.55 4.03
C ARG A 162 4.40 -11.08 4.89
N GLU A 163 4.85 -12.30 4.61
CA GLU A 163 6.07 -12.84 5.21
C GLU A 163 7.29 -12.05 4.72
N ILE A 164 8.24 -11.80 5.63
CA ILE A 164 9.47 -11.08 5.32
C ILE A 164 10.31 -11.85 4.29
N ALA A 165 10.39 -13.17 4.43
CA ALA A 165 11.10 -14.03 3.49
C ALA A 165 10.54 -13.94 2.07
N ASP A 166 9.21 -13.98 1.91
CA ASP A 166 8.54 -13.85 0.61
C ASP A 166 8.80 -12.49 -0.04
N PHE A 167 8.72 -11.41 0.74
CA PHE A 167 9.06 -10.06 0.26
C PHE A 167 10.52 -9.98 -0.19
N ALA A 168 11.45 -10.48 0.63
CA ALA A 168 12.87 -10.46 0.29
C ALA A 168 13.18 -11.28 -0.97
N LEU A 169 12.59 -12.48 -1.09
CA LEU A 169 12.74 -13.34 -2.26
C LEU A 169 12.20 -12.68 -3.53
N GLU A 170 11.03 -12.03 -3.46
CA GLU A 170 10.45 -11.31 -4.59
C GLU A 170 11.38 -10.19 -5.07
N VAL A 171 11.86 -9.34 -4.16
CA VAL A 171 12.75 -8.24 -4.47
C VAL A 171 14.05 -8.76 -5.09
N LEU A 172 14.68 -9.75 -4.46
CA LEU A 172 15.92 -10.35 -4.96
C LEU A 172 15.70 -10.93 -6.36
N THR A 173 14.67 -11.74 -6.54
CA THR A 173 14.35 -12.37 -7.82
C THR A 173 14.10 -11.35 -8.92
N PHE A 174 13.25 -10.36 -8.65
CA PHE A 174 12.85 -9.36 -9.63
C PHE A 174 14.04 -8.50 -10.06
N TYR A 175 14.76 -7.91 -9.11
CA TYR A 175 15.81 -6.94 -9.44
C TYR A 175 17.11 -7.61 -9.89
N THR A 176 17.44 -8.82 -9.43
CA THR A 176 18.69 -9.50 -9.85
C THR A 176 18.50 -10.45 -11.04
N LYS A 177 17.25 -10.73 -11.42
CA LYS A 177 16.85 -11.73 -12.44
C LYS A 177 17.32 -13.15 -12.14
N GLN A 178 17.71 -13.45 -10.90
CA GLN A 178 18.09 -14.80 -10.46
C GLN A 178 16.90 -15.53 -9.83
N MET A 179 16.91 -16.86 -9.86
CA MET A 179 15.79 -17.72 -9.42
C MET A 179 16.26 -18.83 -8.46
N PHE A 180 17.06 -18.49 -7.46
CA PHE A 180 17.55 -19.46 -6.47
C PHE A 180 16.47 -19.83 -5.45
N GLN A 181 16.51 -21.06 -4.96
CA GLN A 181 15.49 -21.63 -4.06
C GLN A 181 15.87 -21.53 -2.60
N THR A 182 17.17 -21.40 -2.30
CA THR A 182 17.67 -21.41 -0.92
C THR A 182 18.53 -20.19 -0.63
N LYS A 183 18.53 -19.75 0.64
CA LYS A 183 19.45 -18.72 1.13
C LYS A 183 20.91 -19.03 0.79
N GLN A 184 21.32 -20.30 0.89
CA GLN A 184 22.69 -20.72 0.62
C GLN A 184 23.09 -20.47 -0.85
N GLU A 185 22.22 -20.76 -1.80
CA GLU A 185 22.46 -20.47 -3.23
C GLU A 185 22.58 -18.96 -3.48
N TRP A 186 21.71 -18.16 -2.87
CA TRP A 186 21.79 -16.70 -2.94
C TRP A 186 23.12 -16.16 -2.36
N GLN A 187 23.56 -16.68 -1.21
CA GLN A 187 24.83 -16.30 -0.60
C GLN A 187 26.04 -16.69 -1.49
N GLN A 188 26.02 -17.88 -2.08
CA GLN A 188 27.08 -18.35 -2.97
C GLN A 188 27.17 -17.48 -4.23
N TRP A 189 26.03 -17.17 -4.84
CA TRP A 189 25.97 -16.27 -5.98
C TRP A 189 26.48 -14.87 -5.63
N TRP A 190 26.05 -14.31 -4.49
CA TRP A 190 26.51 -13.00 -4.03
C TRP A 190 28.03 -12.95 -3.81
N GLN A 191 28.64 -14.01 -3.30
CA GLN A 191 30.10 -14.09 -3.14
C GLN A 191 30.85 -14.08 -4.48
N GLN A 192 30.24 -14.59 -5.55
CA GLN A 192 30.85 -14.71 -6.86
C GLN A 192 30.63 -13.44 -7.71
N GLU A 193 29.39 -12.94 -7.74
CA GLU A 193 28.95 -11.90 -8.67
C GLU A 193 28.65 -10.57 -7.98
N GLY A 194 28.51 -10.55 -6.65
CA GLY A 194 28.04 -9.39 -5.88
C GLY A 194 28.82 -8.11 -6.13
N ALA A 195 30.14 -8.23 -6.25
CA ALA A 195 31.05 -7.11 -6.51
C ALA A 195 30.96 -6.56 -7.94
N ASN A 196 30.41 -7.33 -8.88
CA ASN A 196 30.29 -6.96 -10.29
C ASN A 196 28.92 -6.39 -10.65
N LEU A 197 27.92 -6.56 -9.79
CA LEU A 197 26.55 -6.10 -10.04
C LEU A 197 26.52 -4.58 -10.22
N THR A 198 25.94 -4.17 -11.35
CA THR A 198 25.68 -2.77 -11.65
C THR A 198 24.19 -2.54 -11.84
N TRP A 199 23.72 -1.34 -11.55
CA TRP A 199 22.32 -0.98 -11.78
C TRP A 199 22.11 -0.53 -13.22
N ASN A 200 21.20 -1.18 -13.93
CA ASN A 200 20.69 -0.74 -15.22
C ASN A 200 19.46 0.16 -14.98
N SER A 201 19.60 1.46 -15.25
CA SER A 201 18.53 2.44 -15.04
C SER A 201 17.37 2.30 -16.02
N ASP A 202 17.63 1.78 -17.22
CA ASP A 202 16.63 1.69 -18.29
C ASP A 202 15.70 0.50 -18.05
N GLU A 203 16.25 -0.61 -17.57
CA GLU A 203 15.49 -1.83 -17.24
C GLU A 203 15.07 -1.90 -15.76
N GLN A 204 15.58 -1.02 -14.91
CA GLN A 204 15.35 -1.00 -13.46
C GLN A 204 15.68 -2.34 -12.78
N VAL A 205 16.84 -2.90 -13.10
CA VAL A 205 17.35 -4.19 -12.61
C VAL A 205 18.86 -4.17 -12.49
N TYR A 206 19.44 -5.11 -11.76
CA TYR A 206 20.86 -5.36 -11.71
C TYR A 206 21.33 -6.22 -12.90
N GLN A 207 22.57 -5.98 -13.35
CA GLN A 207 23.26 -6.72 -14.42
C GLN A 207 24.71 -6.98 -14.06
#